data_AF-A0A8T5GIW3-F1
#
_entry.id   AF-A0A8T5GIW3-F1
#
_cell.length_a   1.000
_cell.length_b   1.000
_cell.length_c   1.000
_cell.angle_alpha   90.00
_cell.angle_beta   90.00
_cell.angle_gamma   90.00
#
_symmetry.space_group_name_H-M   'P 1'
#
loop_
_entity.id
_entity.type
_entity.pdbx_description
1 polymer ?
#
loop_
_entity_poly.entity_id
_entity_poly.type
_entity_poly.pdbx_seq_one_letter_code
_entity_poly.pdbx_strand_id
1 'polypeptide(L)'
;MEPYDIMMGMIFVLTPIICWYFTRSQKEFRVPWREWAHEFHEKRYYLHAMGYIVIIRWKSITDKLNEPMKIRTGHWTDWVYGLEGEFTKWVQDSFKNDVLTDFLNFHYLFVYLFLIYVTTVYFAFSGDREMTDKVTLNYLFIYALAVPYYLFFNVEVTSSWIPGMEALLYHDGWYTAFYALHDPLDNAVPSLHVAIPFGILMLNYLHVRERGERLRDWRHWRYHRFVLINTLLFGFTILYLGIHWVIDIPLGILIGGIGALFIHHLQPRMRNDYGPMFKGVTQDKVRRHILVEGIVALILLTMILMAVNVQEENLDERVSYQLGPDDSTLEIIQKFSAGEYVLSNITNLNQVGDLEVVVIMVEESAPAMESGSIDWAHLSELGEHHTVGPQTTLSLNITSPKIFHYVGIHYAYDEGDDAIMEVRVINDYGDDKLGQALLLSLPSLWMTGFVVYRLYRLKKEGRSLIDSTPSYVWASSTDHSEEA
;
A
#
# COMPACT_ATOMS: atom_id res chain seq x y z
N MET A 1 -26.93 4.19 -5.95
CA MET A 1 -26.02 3.07 -6.25
C MET A 1 -24.74 3.41 -5.54
N GLU A 2 -24.19 2.49 -4.76
CA GLU A 2 -22.95 2.75 -4.03
C GLU A 2 -21.81 3.05 -5.01
N PRO A 3 -20.88 3.97 -4.67
CA PRO A 3 -19.71 4.30 -5.49
C PRO A 3 -18.93 3.05 -5.92
N TYR A 4 -18.80 2.09 -5.00
CA TYR A 4 -18.15 0.81 -5.23
C TYR A 4 -18.81 0.01 -6.37
N ASP A 5 -20.14 -0.08 -6.39
CA ASP A 5 -20.87 -0.84 -7.42
C ASP A 5 -20.66 -0.23 -8.81
N ILE A 6 -20.66 1.10 -8.88
CA ILE A 6 -20.41 1.85 -10.11
C ILE A 6 -18.99 1.57 -10.60
N MET A 7 -18.00 1.68 -9.73
CA MET A 7 -16.61 1.41 -10.07
C MET A 7 -16.40 -0.03 -10.54
N MET A 8 -16.94 -1.01 -9.82
CA MET A 8 -16.84 -2.42 -10.19
C MET A 8 -17.53 -2.70 -11.54
N GLY A 9 -18.69 -2.09 -11.78
CA GLY A 9 -19.37 -2.12 -13.07
C GLY A 9 -18.52 -1.52 -14.19
N MET A 10 -17.88 -0.37 -13.95
CA MET A 10 -16.98 0.27 -14.89
C MET A 10 -15.75 -0.59 -15.19
N ILE A 11 -15.12 -1.21 -14.19
CA ILE A 11 -14.00 -2.14 -14.39
C ILE A 11 -14.43 -3.28 -15.32
N PHE A 12 -15.60 -3.89 -15.06
CA PHE A 12 -16.11 -4.99 -15.87
C PHE A 12 -16.39 -4.58 -17.32
N VAL A 13 -17.00 -3.41 -17.55
CA VAL A 13 -17.32 -2.90 -18.89
C VAL A 13 -16.07 -2.44 -19.66
N LEU A 14 -15.13 -1.77 -19.00
CA LEU A 14 -13.94 -1.22 -19.64
C LEU A 14 -12.87 -2.29 -19.93
N THR A 15 -12.84 -3.38 -19.17
CA THR A 15 -11.89 -4.48 -19.36
C THR A 15 -11.87 -5.04 -20.79
N PRO A 16 -12.99 -5.49 -21.39
CA PRO A 16 -12.98 -6.00 -22.77
C PRO A 16 -12.61 -4.92 -23.79
N ILE A 17 -12.98 -3.66 -23.56
CA ILE A 17 -12.66 -2.52 -24.45
C ILE A 17 -11.14 -2.29 -24.46
N ILE A 18 -10.52 -2.24 -23.29
CA ILE A 18 -9.08 -2.06 -23.13
C ILE A 18 -8.30 -3.25 -23.70
N CYS A 19 -8.72 -4.48 -23.40
CA CYS A 19 -8.12 -5.68 -23.97
C CYS A 19 -8.19 -5.67 -25.50
N TRP A 20 -9.35 -5.32 -26.08
CA TRP A 20 -9.52 -5.18 -27.52
C TRP A 20 -8.64 -4.08 -28.11
N TYR A 21 -8.58 -2.91 -27.48
CA TYR A 21 -7.82 -1.75 -27.95
C TYR A 21 -6.32 -2.05 -28.03
N PHE A 22 -5.73 -2.61 -26.97
CA PHE A 22 -4.29 -2.88 -26.92
C PHE A 22 -3.87 -4.07 -27.79
N THR A 23 -4.78 -4.99 -28.09
CA THR A 23 -4.51 -6.14 -28.99
C THR A 23 -4.95 -5.88 -30.43
N ARG A 24 -5.36 -4.67 -30.82
CA ARG A 24 -5.93 -4.37 -32.15
C ARG A 24 -5.03 -4.74 -33.34
N SER A 25 -3.72 -4.68 -33.13
CA SER A 25 -2.69 -5.00 -34.12
C SER A 25 -2.14 -6.42 -34.01
N GLN A 26 -2.68 -7.25 -33.10
CA GLN A 26 -2.18 -8.58 -32.75
C GLN A 26 -3.38 -9.51 -32.49
N LYS A 27 -4.23 -9.67 -33.51
CA LYS A 27 -5.49 -10.42 -33.39
C LYS A 27 -5.25 -11.92 -33.27
N GLU A 28 -4.17 -12.39 -33.86
CA GLU A 28 -3.71 -13.76 -33.92
C GLU A 28 -3.29 -14.35 -32.56
N PHE A 29 -2.95 -13.50 -31.59
CA PHE A 29 -2.56 -13.93 -30.24
C PHE A 29 -3.73 -13.93 -29.24
N ARG A 30 -4.93 -13.52 -29.67
CA ARG A 30 -6.08 -13.42 -28.77
C ARG A 30 -6.66 -14.80 -28.50
N VAL A 31 -6.99 -15.07 -27.24
CA VAL A 31 -7.75 -16.27 -26.87
C VAL A 31 -9.20 -16.13 -27.38
N PRO A 32 -9.67 -17.01 -28.28
CA PRO A 32 -11.04 -16.97 -28.78
C PRO A 32 -12.06 -17.13 -27.65
N TRP A 33 -13.17 -16.38 -27.69
CA TRP A 33 -14.21 -16.43 -26.65
C TRP A 33 -14.66 -17.87 -26.31
N ARG A 34 -14.79 -18.72 -27.33
CA ARG A 34 -15.23 -20.12 -27.21
C ARG A 34 -14.22 -21.03 -26.51
N GLU A 35 -12.95 -20.66 -26.49
CA GLU A 35 -11.86 -21.47 -25.93
C GLU A 35 -11.51 -21.07 -24.49
N TRP A 36 -12.10 -19.99 -23.96
CA TRP A 36 -11.75 -19.49 -22.62
C TRP A 36 -11.90 -20.51 -21.50
N ALA A 37 -12.94 -21.35 -21.51
CA ALA A 37 -13.10 -22.36 -20.48
C ALA A 37 -11.98 -23.41 -20.51
N HIS A 38 -11.56 -23.81 -21.72
CA HIS A 38 -10.44 -24.70 -21.93
C HIS A 38 -9.12 -24.04 -21.54
N GLU A 39 -8.86 -22.81 -22.00
CA GLU A 39 -7.67 -22.03 -21.67
C GLU A 39 -7.56 -21.82 -20.16
N PHE A 40 -8.65 -21.46 -19.48
CA PHE A 40 -8.69 -21.24 -18.04
C PHE A 40 -8.29 -22.48 -17.24
N HIS A 41 -8.73 -23.66 -17.69
CA HIS A 41 -8.38 -24.93 -17.07
C HIS A 41 -6.93 -25.35 -17.38
N GLU A 42 -6.57 -25.40 -18.66
CA GLU A 42 -5.24 -25.79 -19.15
C GLU A 42 -4.12 -24.92 -18.56
N LYS A 43 -4.34 -23.61 -18.55
CA LYS A 43 -3.39 -22.64 -18.00
C LYS A 43 -3.46 -22.51 -16.49
N ARG A 44 -4.46 -23.13 -15.84
CA ARG A 44 -4.68 -23.09 -14.39
C ARG A 44 -4.90 -21.68 -13.84
N TYR A 45 -5.67 -20.86 -14.55
CA TYR A 45 -6.00 -19.51 -14.10
C TYR A 45 -6.84 -19.50 -12.79
N TYR A 46 -7.40 -20.64 -12.39
CA TYR A 46 -7.98 -20.80 -11.04
C TYR A 46 -6.95 -20.56 -9.91
N LEU A 47 -5.66 -20.86 -10.13
CA LEU A 47 -4.60 -20.51 -9.17
C LEU A 47 -4.39 -18.99 -9.06
N HIS A 48 -4.70 -18.24 -10.12
CA HIS A 48 -4.58 -16.79 -10.14
C HIS A 48 -5.70 -16.16 -9.32
N ALA A 49 -6.93 -16.63 -9.54
CA ALA A 49 -8.07 -16.26 -8.73
C ALA A 49 -7.84 -16.59 -7.24
N MET A 50 -7.29 -17.76 -6.93
CA MET A 50 -6.89 -18.12 -5.57
C MET A 50 -5.84 -17.15 -5.01
N GLY A 51 -4.86 -16.72 -5.81
CA GLY A 51 -3.89 -15.70 -5.44
C GLY A 51 -4.55 -14.40 -4.98
N TYR A 52 -5.53 -13.88 -5.75
CA TYR A 52 -6.29 -12.70 -5.35
C TYR A 52 -7.08 -12.90 -4.04
N ILE A 53 -7.68 -14.07 -3.83
CA ILE A 53 -8.37 -14.39 -2.56
C ILE A 53 -7.39 -14.36 -1.38
N VAL A 54 -6.20 -14.94 -1.55
CA VAL A 54 -5.15 -14.93 -0.52
C VAL A 54 -4.77 -13.49 -0.18
N ILE A 55 -4.64 -12.60 -1.17
CA ILE A 55 -4.28 -11.20 -0.95
C ILE A 55 -5.35 -10.46 -0.17
N ILE A 56 -6.62 -10.61 -0.55
CA ILE A 56 -7.75 -9.98 0.16
C ILE A 56 -7.76 -10.41 1.63
N ARG A 57 -7.50 -11.71 1.89
CA ARG A 57 -7.40 -12.22 3.27
C ARG A 57 -6.17 -11.70 3.99
N TRP A 58 -5.02 -11.65 3.33
CA TRP A 58 -3.78 -11.13 3.92
C TRP A 58 -3.93 -9.66 4.28
N LYS A 59 -4.46 -8.84 3.37
CA LYS A 59 -4.76 -7.42 3.60
C LYS A 59 -5.69 -7.26 4.80
N SER A 60 -6.79 -8.00 4.84
CA SER A 60 -7.74 -7.94 5.95
C SER A 60 -7.11 -8.32 7.30
N ILE A 61 -6.09 -9.18 7.33
CA ILE A 61 -5.36 -9.50 8.57
C ILE A 61 -4.42 -8.34 8.92
N THR A 62 -3.65 -7.81 7.96
CA THR A 62 -2.76 -6.66 8.19
C THR A 62 -3.51 -5.44 8.69
N ASP A 63 -4.63 -5.07 8.05
CA ASP A 63 -5.42 -3.88 8.40
C ASP A 63 -5.89 -3.93 9.86
N LYS A 64 -6.29 -5.13 10.33
CA LYS A 64 -6.73 -5.37 11.72
C LYS A 64 -5.62 -5.29 12.75
N LEU A 65 -4.37 -5.41 12.32
CA LEU A 65 -3.21 -5.27 13.19
C LEU A 65 -2.69 -3.83 13.22
N ASN A 66 -2.96 -3.03 12.19
CA ASN A 66 -2.38 -1.70 12.03
C ASN A 66 -2.69 -0.76 13.21
N GLU A 67 -3.98 -0.50 13.47
CA GLU A 67 -4.40 0.40 14.54
C GLU A 67 -3.99 -0.09 15.95
N PRO A 68 -4.22 -1.36 16.34
CA PRO A 68 -3.77 -1.85 17.64
C PRO A 68 -2.26 -1.77 17.86
N MET A 69 -1.45 -1.77 16.79
CA MET A 69 0.00 -1.68 16.90
C MET A 69 0.51 -0.25 17.18
N LYS A 70 -0.26 0.80 16.84
CA LYS A 70 0.16 2.21 16.98
C LYS A 70 0.56 2.61 18.39
N ILE A 71 -0.03 1.98 19.42
CA ILE A 71 0.35 2.20 20.83
C ILE A 71 1.77 1.71 21.16
N ARG A 72 2.39 0.91 20.29
CA ARG A 72 3.79 0.47 20.42
C ARG A 72 4.68 1.12 19.38
N THR A 73 4.18 1.26 18.17
CA THR A 73 5.00 1.59 16.99
C THR A 73 5.04 3.06 16.68
N GLY A 74 4.13 3.86 17.23
CA GLY A 74 4.07 5.28 16.94
C GLY A 74 3.88 5.56 15.45
N HIS A 75 4.52 6.63 15.00
CA HIS A 75 4.74 6.94 13.58
C HIS A 75 6.07 7.71 13.41
N TRP A 76 6.53 7.84 12.18
CA TRP A 76 7.77 8.52 11.81
C TRP A 76 7.54 9.82 11.03
N THR A 77 6.33 10.37 11.13
CA THR A 77 5.90 11.54 10.36
C THR A 77 6.75 12.79 10.63
N ASP A 78 7.15 13.01 11.87
CA ASP A 78 8.06 14.08 12.29
C ASP A 78 9.42 13.99 11.59
N TRP A 79 9.99 12.78 11.48
CA TRP A 79 11.25 12.54 10.77
C TRP A 79 11.12 12.80 9.28
N VAL A 80 10.02 12.36 8.67
CA VAL A 80 9.77 12.61 7.23
C VAL A 80 9.53 14.09 6.97
N TYR A 81 8.73 14.75 7.79
CA TYR A 81 8.50 16.19 7.72
C TYR A 81 9.79 16.99 7.92
N GLY A 82 10.66 16.58 8.84
CA GLY A 82 11.97 17.21 9.04
C GLY A 82 12.89 17.12 7.81
N LEU A 83 12.67 16.15 6.92
CA LEU A 83 13.42 15.99 5.66
C LEU A 83 12.81 16.75 4.48
N GLU A 84 11.48 16.73 4.36
CA GLU A 84 10.76 17.25 3.18
C GLU A 84 10.13 18.64 3.38
N GLY A 85 9.83 18.99 4.63
CA GLY A 85 9.07 20.18 5.00
C GLY A 85 7.71 20.23 4.29
N GLU A 86 7.35 21.42 3.84
CA GLU A 86 6.05 21.70 3.19
C GLU A 86 6.07 21.47 1.67
N PHE A 87 7.03 20.71 1.14
CA PHE A 87 7.15 20.54 -0.32
C PHE A 87 5.87 19.98 -0.96
N THR A 88 5.23 19.01 -0.32
CA THR A 88 3.97 18.43 -0.81
C THR A 88 2.85 19.47 -0.82
N LYS A 89 2.75 20.32 0.21
CA LYS A 89 1.82 21.45 0.25
C LYS A 89 2.09 22.43 -0.88
N TRP A 90 3.35 22.77 -1.14
CA TRP A 90 3.72 23.62 -2.27
C TRP A 90 3.25 23.04 -3.63
N VAL A 91 3.36 21.71 -3.82
CA VAL A 91 2.82 21.03 -5.01
C VAL A 91 1.31 21.20 -5.08
N GLN A 92 0.58 20.95 -3.98
CA GLN A 92 -0.86 21.11 -3.93
C GLN A 92 -1.25 22.56 -4.27
N ASP A 93 -0.73 23.55 -3.55
CA ASP A 93 -1.03 24.98 -3.73
C ASP A 93 -0.74 25.48 -5.15
N SER A 94 0.34 24.98 -5.78
CA SER A 94 0.74 25.41 -7.12
C SER A 94 -0.18 24.92 -8.24
N PHE A 95 -0.84 23.79 -8.06
CA PHE A 95 -1.64 23.12 -9.10
C PHE A 95 -3.12 23.00 -8.75
N LYS A 96 -3.54 23.39 -7.55
CA LYS A 96 -4.90 23.19 -7.04
C LYS A 96 -5.95 23.74 -8.01
N ASN A 97 -6.89 22.88 -8.41
CA ASN A 97 -7.96 23.20 -9.34
C ASN A 97 -9.05 22.12 -9.27
N ASP A 98 -10.31 22.51 -9.10
CA ASP A 98 -11.42 21.58 -8.88
C ASP A 98 -11.53 20.49 -9.97
N VAL A 99 -11.40 20.85 -11.25
CA VAL A 99 -11.46 19.88 -12.36
C VAL A 99 -10.28 18.90 -12.32
N LEU A 100 -9.10 19.37 -11.92
CA LEU A 100 -7.94 18.51 -11.74
C LEU A 100 -8.15 17.59 -10.54
N THR A 101 -8.66 18.10 -9.42
CA THR A 101 -8.98 17.32 -8.22
C THR A 101 -9.94 16.18 -8.55
N ASP A 102 -11.07 16.46 -9.21
CA ASP A 102 -12.04 15.44 -9.61
C ASP A 102 -11.41 14.35 -10.49
N PHE A 103 -10.61 14.77 -11.48
CA PHE A 103 -9.92 13.83 -12.37
C PHE A 103 -8.91 12.97 -11.61
N LEU A 104 -8.15 13.56 -10.70
CA LEU A 104 -7.12 12.87 -9.93
C LEU A 104 -7.70 11.96 -8.85
N ASN A 105 -8.81 12.34 -8.20
CA ASN A 105 -9.57 11.47 -7.31
C ASN A 105 -10.08 10.23 -8.05
N PHE A 106 -10.73 10.43 -9.20
CA PHE A 106 -11.14 9.32 -10.06
C PHE A 106 -9.94 8.48 -10.51
N HIS A 107 -8.84 9.11 -10.94
CA HIS A 107 -7.63 8.39 -11.38
C HIS A 107 -7.04 7.54 -10.26
N TYR A 108 -6.83 8.13 -9.09
CA TYR A 108 -6.27 7.46 -7.92
C TYR A 108 -7.08 6.21 -7.58
N LEU A 109 -8.39 6.37 -7.44
CA LEU A 109 -9.28 5.33 -6.96
C LEU A 109 -9.58 4.26 -8.02
N PHE A 110 -10.10 4.69 -9.17
CA PHE A 110 -10.56 3.78 -10.20
C PHE A 110 -9.40 3.15 -10.97
N VAL A 111 -8.44 3.96 -11.44
CA VAL A 111 -7.41 3.47 -12.35
C VAL A 111 -6.44 2.53 -11.65
N TYR A 112 -6.23 2.69 -10.34
CA TYR A 112 -5.39 1.78 -9.56
C TYR A 112 -5.98 0.37 -9.49
N LEU A 113 -7.23 0.25 -9.02
CA LEU A 113 -7.95 -1.04 -8.98
C LEU A 113 -8.09 -1.63 -10.38
N PHE A 114 -8.39 -0.78 -11.36
CA PHE A 114 -8.48 -1.16 -12.76
C PHE A 114 -7.16 -1.73 -13.27
N LEU A 115 -6.01 -1.09 -13.02
CA LEU A 115 -4.70 -1.55 -13.48
C LEU A 115 -4.31 -2.91 -12.90
N ILE A 116 -4.57 -3.14 -11.60
CA ILE A 116 -4.28 -4.42 -10.94
C ILE A 116 -5.06 -5.56 -11.59
N TYR A 117 -6.34 -5.34 -11.86
CA TYR A 117 -7.23 -6.35 -12.44
C TYR A 117 -7.00 -6.51 -13.96
N VAL A 118 -7.10 -5.41 -14.70
CA VAL A 118 -7.07 -5.41 -16.17
C VAL A 118 -5.73 -5.89 -16.71
N THR A 119 -4.62 -5.67 -15.99
CA THR A 119 -3.31 -6.13 -16.46
C THR A 119 -3.23 -7.66 -16.50
N THR A 120 -3.73 -8.33 -15.47
CA THR A 120 -3.78 -9.79 -15.44
C THR A 120 -4.72 -10.33 -16.52
N VAL A 121 -5.91 -9.73 -16.66
CA VAL A 121 -6.87 -10.13 -17.71
C VAL A 121 -6.32 -9.87 -19.11
N TYR A 122 -5.63 -8.76 -19.33
CA TYR A 122 -5.02 -8.40 -20.61
C TYR A 122 -3.97 -9.43 -21.04
N PHE A 123 -3.05 -9.80 -20.14
CA PHE A 123 -2.04 -10.81 -20.47
C PHE A 123 -2.67 -12.18 -20.73
N ALA A 124 -3.68 -12.57 -19.94
CA ALA A 124 -4.43 -13.80 -20.19
C ALA A 124 -5.16 -13.77 -21.54
N PHE A 125 -5.82 -12.65 -21.87
CA PHE A 125 -6.54 -12.45 -23.13
C PHE A 125 -5.62 -12.46 -24.34
N SER A 126 -4.39 -11.96 -24.18
CA SER A 126 -3.36 -11.96 -25.22
C SER A 126 -2.55 -13.27 -25.32
N GLY A 127 -2.96 -14.31 -24.60
CA GLY A 127 -2.30 -15.62 -24.60
C GLY A 127 -0.90 -15.62 -23.96
N ASP A 128 -0.53 -14.57 -23.20
CA ASP A 128 0.75 -14.48 -22.52
C ASP A 128 0.69 -15.09 -21.13
N ARG A 129 0.82 -16.41 -21.07
CA ARG A 129 0.74 -17.13 -19.79
C ARG A 129 1.82 -16.71 -18.81
N GLU A 130 3.05 -16.51 -19.28
CA GLU A 130 4.20 -16.19 -18.45
C GLU A 130 4.02 -14.80 -17.80
N MET A 131 3.62 -13.80 -18.58
CA MET A 131 3.33 -12.49 -18.03
C MET A 131 2.14 -12.50 -17.08
N THR A 132 1.09 -13.28 -17.39
CA THR A 132 -0.07 -13.44 -16.50
C THR A 132 0.35 -13.95 -15.11
N ASP A 133 1.24 -14.96 -15.06
CA ASP A 133 1.83 -15.43 -13.79
C ASP A 133 2.60 -14.30 -13.08
N LYS A 134 3.50 -13.62 -13.81
CA LYS A 134 4.35 -12.56 -13.23
C LYS A 134 3.53 -11.43 -12.60
N VAL A 135 2.52 -10.88 -13.31
CA VAL A 135 1.72 -9.78 -12.77
C VAL A 135 0.74 -10.21 -11.68
N THR A 136 0.28 -11.45 -11.66
CA THR A 136 -0.55 -11.95 -10.55
C THR A 136 0.28 -12.07 -9.28
N LEU A 137 1.49 -12.62 -9.39
CA LEU A 137 2.44 -12.70 -8.28
C LEU A 137 2.93 -11.32 -7.84
N ASN A 138 2.98 -10.34 -8.76
CA ASN A 138 3.35 -8.95 -8.46
C ASN A 138 2.50 -8.36 -7.35
N TYR A 139 1.18 -8.46 -7.46
CA TYR A 139 0.28 -7.93 -6.43
C TYR A 139 0.45 -8.66 -5.10
N LEU A 140 0.57 -10.00 -5.13
CA LEU A 140 0.73 -10.83 -3.94
C LEU A 140 1.99 -10.48 -3.15
N PHE A 141 3.12 -10.47 -3.83
CA PHE A 141 4.42 -10.38 -3.19
C PHE A 141 4.84 -8.95 -2.87
N ILE A 142 4.43 -7.95 -3.66
CA ILE A 142 4.67 -6.54 -3.31
C ILE A 142 3.84 -6.17 -2.07
N TYR A 143 2.59 -6.62 -1.99
CA TYR A 143 1.79 -6.40 -0.78
C TYR A 143 2.44 -7.07 0.44
N ALA A 144 2.86 -8.33 0.32
CA ALA A 144 3.58 -9.02 1.40
C ALA A 144 4.86 -8.29 1.83
N LEU A 145 5.60 -7.69 0.89
CA LEU A 145 6.81 -6.91 1.21
C LEU A 145 6.51 -5.61 1.98
N ALA A 146 5.36 -4.98 1.71
CA ALA A 146 4.96 -3.73 2.35
C ALA A 146 4.51 -3.89 3.82
N VAL A 147 4.05 -5.08 4.22
CA VAL A 147 3.53 -5.38 5.58
C VAL A 147 4.39 -4.84 6.73
N PRO A 148 5.71 -5.12 6.84
CA PRO A 148 6.51 -4.60 7.94
C PRO A 148 6.60 -3.06 7.97
N TYR A 149 6.48 -2.39 6.82
CA TYR A 149 6.52 -0.94 6.78
C TYR A 149 5.25 -0.35 7.36
N TYR A 150 4.09 -0.89 6.97
CA TYR A 150 2.79 -0.48 7.51
C TYR A 150 2.65 -0.78 9.01
N LEU A 151 3.17 -1.92 9.47
CA LEU A 151 3.04 -2.31 10.87
C LEU A 151 4.06 -1.68 11.81
N PHE A 152 5.24 -1.23 11.33
CA PHE A 152 6.34 -0.78 12.20
C PHE A 152 6.95 0.58 11.84
N PHE A 153 6.74 1.05 10.61
CA PHE A 153 7.27 2.30 10.09
C PHE A 153 6.12 3.17 9.55
N ASN A 154 5.06 3.26 10.35
CA ASN A 154 3.87 4.02 10.03
C ASN A 154 4.22 5.50 9.85
N VAL A 155 3.60 6.15 8.86
CA VAL A 155 3.78 7.56 8.55
C VAL A 155 2.43 8.10 8.15
N GLU A 156 1.98 9.10 8.89
CA GLU A 156 0.70 9.76 8.66
C GLU A 156 0.70 10.47 7.31
N VAL A 157 -0.49 10.65 6.74
CA VAL A 157 -0.69 11.37 5.49
C VAL A 157 -0.25 12.84 5.60
N THR A 158 0.10 13.47 4.48
CA THR A 158 0.59 14.86 4.52
C THR A 158 -0.48 15.85 4.98
N SER A 159 -1.76 15.62 4.64
CA SER A 159 -2.89 16.45 5.06
C SER A 159 -3.21 16.40 6.55
N SER A 160 -2.71 15.43 7.31
CA SER A 160 -2.92 15.35 8.77
C SER A 160 -1.78 16.00 9.57
N TRP A 161 -0.67 16.32 8.92
CA TRP A 161 0.54 16.82 9.57
C TRP A 161 0.98 18.20 9.10
N ILE A 162 0.72 18.58 7.84
CA ILE A 162 1.11 19.89 7.32
C ILE A 162 -0.05 20.89 7.52
N PRO A 163 0.11 21.92 8.38
CA PRO A 163 -0.92 22.94 8.58
C PRO A 163 -1.37 23.61 7.27
N GLY A 164 -2.68 23.77 7.11
CA GLY A 164 -3.33 24.36 5.94
C GLY A 164 -3.24 23.53 4.66
N MET A 165 -2.88 22.24 4.75
CA MET A 165 -2.91 21.31 3.62
C MET A 165 -4.26 20.59 3.57
N GLU A 166 -4.90 20.57 2.41
CA GLU A 166 -6.23 19.98 2.29
C GLU A 166 -6.17 18.49 1.97
N ALA A 167 -7.04 17.73 2.63
CA ALA A 167 -7.21 16.29 2.41
C ALA A 167 -8.16 16.02 1.22
N LEU A 168 -7.74 16.45 0.02
CA LEU A 168 -8.56 16.46 -1.20
C LEU A 168 -9.14 15.10 -1.60
N LEU A 169 -8.54 14.00 -1.14
CA LEU A 169 -9.05 12.65 -1.36
C LEU A 169 -10.24 12.30 -0.46
N TYR A 170 -10.18 12.69 0.82
CA TYR A 170 -11.05 12.14 1.86
C TYR A 170 -12.35 12.94 2.02
N HIS A 171 -12.33 14.20 1.60
CA HIS A 171 -13.44 15.13 1.77
C HIS A 171 -14.34 15.24 0.52
N ASP A 172 -14.21 14.35 -0.47
CA ASP A 172 -15.21 14.21 -1.52
C ASP A 172 -16.34 13.30 -1.00
N GLY A 173 -17.50 13.90 -0.69
CA GLY A 173 -18.63 13.22 -0.08
C GLY A 173 -19.12 11.98 -0.85
N TRP A 174 -18.83 11.88 -2.15
CA TRP A 174 -19.14 10.66 -2.91
C TRP A 174 -18.25 9.48 -2.51
N TYR A 175 -17.03 9.71 -2.03
CA TYR A 175 -16.05 8.66 -1.70
C TYR A 175 -15.67 8.59 -0.23
N THR A 176 -16.04 9.56 0.60
CA THR A 176 -15.73 9.62 2.04
C THR A 176 -15.97 8.28 2.75
N ALA A 177 -17.19 7.73 2.66
CA ALA A 177 -17.51 6.46 3.28
C ALA A 177 -16.70 5.30 2.68
N PHE A 178 -16.39 5.33 1.39
CA PHE A 178 -15.55 4.31 0.78
C PHE A 178 -14.14 4.33 1.37
N TYR A 179 -13.51 5.50 1.50
CA TYR A 179 -12.16 5.63 2.06
C TYR A 179 -12.12 5.22 3.52
N ALA A 180 -13.03 5.72 4.34
CA ALA A 180 -13.15 5.36 5.75
C ALA A 180 -13.18 3.84 6.02
N LEU A 181 -13.81 3.09 5.09
CA LEU A 181 -14.03 1.66 5.21
C LEU A 181 -12.86 0.81 4.69
N HIS A 182 -11.97 1.38 3.88
CA HIS A 182 -10.94 0.63 3.14
C HIS A 182 -9.51 1.14 3.34
N ASP A 183 -9.35 2.38 3.82
CA ASP A 183 -8.09 3.06 4.05
C ASP A 183 -7.98 3.52 5.51
N PRO A 184 -6.97 3.06 6.26
CA PRO A 184 -6.71 3.51 7.63
C PRO A 184 -6.07 4.91 7.75
N LEU A 185 -5.82 5.62 6.64
CA LEU A 185 -5.32 7.01 6.58
C LEU A 185 -3.89 7.26 7.11
N ASP A 186 -3.10 6.21 7.30
CA ASP A 186 -1.83 6.24 8.03
C ASP A 186 -0.73 5.36 7.40
N ASN A 187 -0.99 4.79 6.22
CA ASN A 187 -0.09 3.88 5.51
C ASN A 187 0.62 4.55 4.33
N ALA A 188 1.16 5.75 4.55
CA ALA A 188 1.80 6.53 3.50
C ALA A 188 3.09 5.85 2.99
N VAL A 189 3.95 5.38 3.91
CA VAL A 189 5.24 4.76 3.55
C VAL A 189 5.14 3.23 3.54
N PRO A 190 5.51 2.55 2.44
CA PRO A 190 5.74 3.02 1.07
C PRO A 190 4.44 3.12 0.26
N SER A 191 4.44 3.91 -0.82
CA SER A 191 3.27 3.98 -1.69
C SER A 191 3.09 2.72 -2.56
N LEU A 192 2.05 1.93 -2.28
CA LEU A 192 1.66 0.80 -3.14
C LEU A 192 1.13 1.23 -4.51
N HIS A 193 0.57 2.43 -4.61
CA HIS A 193 0.17 3.07 -5.88
C HIS A 193 1.36 3.31 -6.82
N VAL A 194 2.58 3.40 -6.27
CA VAL A 194 3.84 3.43 -7.03
C VAL A 194 4.41 2.02 -7.16
N ALA A 195 4.50 1.26 -6.05
CA ALA A 195 5.20 -0.02 -6.00
C ALA A 195 4.62 -1.06 -6.96
N ILE A 196 3.30 -1.22 -7.01
CA ILE A 196 2.66 -2.25 -7.84
C ILE A 196 2.80 -1.94 -9.34
N PRO A 197 2.43 -0.74 -9.84
CA PRO A 197 2.64 -0.39 -11.24
C PRO A 197 4.13 -0.41 -11.64
N PHE A 198 5.02 0.08 -10.77
CA PHE A 198 6.46 -0.02 -11.02
C PHE A 198 6.92 -1.48 -11.11
N GLY A 199 6.44 -2.36 -10.23
CA GLY A 199 6.70 -3.80 -10.28
C GLY A 199 6.28 -4.42 -11.62
N ILE A 200 5.12 -4.05 -12.16
CA ILE A 200 4.68 -4.45 -13.50
C ILE A 200 5.67 -3.97 -14.57
N LEU A 201 6.08 -2.70 -14.52
CA LEU A 201 7.04 -2.13 -15.48
C LEU A 201 8.39 -2.84 -15.42
N MET A 202 8.89 -3.12 -14.22
CA MET A 202 10.15 -3.81 -14.01
C MET A 202 10.08 -5.26 -14.45
N LEU A 203 8.99 -5.99 -14.17
CA LEU A 203 8.77 -7.35 -14.66
C LEU A 203 8.74 -7.41 -16.19
N ASN A 204 8.04 -6.48 -16.84
CA ASN A 204 8.03 -6.34 -18.29
C ASN A 204 9.46 -6.12 -18.82
N TYR A 205 10.21 -5.22 -18.19
CA TYR A 205 11.60 -4.93 -18.56
C TYR A 205 12.49 -6.16 -18.41
N LEU A 206 12.47 -6.82 -17.25
CA LEU A 206 13.29 -8.00 -16.96
C LEU A 206 13.00 -9.14 -17.93
N HIS A 207 11.72 -9.43 -18.16
CA HIS A 207 11.27 -10.47 -19.09
C HIS A 207 11.76 -10.23 -20.52
N VAL A 208 11.60 -9.02 -21.04
CA VAL A 208 12.02 -8.69 -22.41
C VAL A 208 13.54 -8.68 -22.55
N ARG A 209 14.25 -8.11 -21.58
CA ARG A 209 15.72 -8.02 -21.60
C ARG A 209 16.38 -9.39 -21.52
N GLU A 210 15.84 -10.30 -20.72
CA GLU A 210 16.38 -11.66 -20.61
C GLU A 210 16.29 -12.42 -21.94
N ARG A 211 15.26 -12.16 -22.74
CA ARG A 211 15.09 -12.72 -24.09
C ARG A 211 15.98 -12.07 -25.15
N GLY A 212 16.78 -11.07 -24.78
CA GLY A 212 17.64 -10.33 -25.72
C GLY A 212 16.87 -9.37 -26.64
N GLU A 213 15.59 -9.15 -26.39
CA GLU A 213 14.71 -8.28 -27.17
C GLU A 213 14.81 -6.81 -26.70
N ARG A 214 14.42 -5.87 -27.57
CA ARG A 214 14.26 -4.47 -27.19
C ARG A 214 12.83 -4.23 -26.72
N LEU A 215 12.68 -3.49 -25.61
CA LEU A 215 11.37 -3.17 -25.03
C LEU A 215 10.40 -2.48 -26.01
N ARG A 216 10.91 -1.68 -26.95
CA ARG A 216 10.10 -1.01 -27.98
C ARG A 216 9.56 -1.96 -29.05
N ASP A 217 10.26 -3.06 -29.28
CA ASP A 217 9.90 -4.07 -30.28
C ASP A 217 9.00 -5.15 -29.68
N TRP A 218 8.89 -5.19 -28.35
CA TRP A 218 8.03 -6.12 -27.63
C TRP A 218 6.56 -5.90 -27.99
N ARG A 219 5.85 -7.01 -28.19
CA ARG A 219 4.45 -7.01 -28.63
C ARG A 219 3.53 -6.21 -27.70
N HIS A 220 3.82 -6.16 -26.40
CA HIS A 220 3.01 -5.43 -25.43
C HIS A 220 3.51 -4.00 -25.15
N TRP A 221 4.41 -3.43 -25.96
CA TRP A 221 4.98 -2.08 -25.78
C TRP A 221 3.94 -0.98 -25.57
N ARG A 222 2.82 -1.02 -26.30
CA ARG A 222 1.74 -0.02 -26.13
C ARG A 222 1.09 -0.09 -24.76
N TYR A 223 0.89 -1.30 -24.26
CA TYR A 223 0.35 -1.54 -22.92
C TYR A 223 1.38 -1.14 -21.84
N HIS A 224 2.65 -1.49 -22.04
CA HIS A 224 3.74 -1.06 -21.15
C HIS A 224 3.80 0.47 -21.00
N ARG A 225 3.68 1.21 -22.11
CA ARG A 225 3.61 2.69 -22.07
C ARG A 225 2.38 3.21 -21.34
N PHE A 226 1.23 2.54 -21.50
CA PHE A 226 0.02 2.89 -20.77
C PHE A 226 0.22 2.76 -19.26
N VAL A 227 0.83 1.65 -18.80
CA VAL A 227 1.20 1.49 -17.38
C VAL A 227 2.18 2.58 -16.96
N LEU A 228 3.21 2.87 -17.75
CA LEU A 228 4.24 3.88 -17.43
C LEU A 228 3.64 5.28 -17.21
N ILE A 229 2.76 5.72 -18.12
CA ILE A 229 2.11 7.03 -18.00
C ILE A 229 1.26 7.08 -16.73
N ASN A 230 0.51 6.02 -16.42
CA ASN A 230 -0.27 5.97 -15.20
C ASN A 230 0.60 5.93 -13.94
N THR A 231 1.74 5.23 -13.95
CA THR A 231 2.69 5.23 -12.83
C THR A 231 3.25 6.62 -12.55
N LEU A 232 3.61 7.37 -13.61
CA LEU A 232 4.05 8.76 -13.46
C LEU A 232 2.92 9.66 -12.94
N LEU A 233 1.69 9.45 -13.44
CA LEU A 233 0.53 10.19 -12.99
C LEU A 233 0.20 9.89 -11.52
N PHE A 234 0.28 8.63 -11.06
CA PHE A 234 0.12 8.31 -9.64
C PHE A 234 1.14 9.05 -8.77
N GLY A 235 2.41 9.11 -9.18
CA GLY A 235 3.43 9.84 -8.44
C GLY A 235 3.11 11.33 -8.24
N PHE A 236 2.48 11.98 -9.23
CA PHE A 236 1.96 13.34 -9.07
C PHE A 236 0.67 13.39 -8.23
N THR A 237 -0.25 12.47 -8.51
CA THR A 237 -1.58 12.39 -7.90
C THR A 237 -1.50 12.28 -6.39
N ILE A 238 -0.63 11.41 -5.87
CA ILE A 238 -0.53 11.16 -4.44
C ILE A 238 0.00 12.37 -3.65
N LEU A 239 0.87 13.18 -4.26
CA LEU A 239 1.38 14.41 -3.66
C LEU A 239 0.30 15.50 -3.73
N TYR A 240 -0.33 15.66 -4.89
CA TYR A 240 -1.38 16.64 -5.11
C TYR A 240 -2.55 16.46 -4.13
N LEU A 241 -2.99 15.21 -3.93
CA LEU A 241 -4.16 14.90 -3.10
C LEU A 241 -3.89 14.98 -1.59
N GLY A 242 -2.64 15.20 -1.16
CA GLY A 242 -2.29 15.35 0.26
C GLY A 242 -2.24 14.06 1.06
N ILE A 243 -1.93 12.95 0.40
CA ILE A 243 -2.02 11.60 1.01
C ILE A 243 -0.67 10.88 1.10
N HIS A 244 0.39 11.45 0.53
CA HIS A 244 1.71 10.84 0.54
C HIS A 244 2.81 11.91 0.62
N TRP A 245 3.95 11.50 1.12
CA TRP A 245 5.22 12.21 1.11
C TRP A 245 6.03 11.86 -0.15
N VAL A 246 7.02 12.68 -0.49
CA VAL A 246 7.89 12.44 -1.65
C VAL A 246 8.70 11.17 -1.47
N ILE A 247 9.16 10.84 -0.26
CA ILE A 247 9.94 9.64 0.10
C ILE A 247 9.16 8.35 -0.16
N ASP A 248 7.83 8.42 -0.19
CA ASP A 248 6.96 7.27 -0.45
C ASP A 248 7.14 6.73 -1.87
N ILE A 249 7.53 7.61 -2.82
CA ILE A 249 7.78 7.28 -4.21
C ILE A 249 9.04 6.42 -4.37
N PRO A 250 10.26 6.85 -3.97
CA PRO A 250 11.46 6.02 -4.08
C PRO A 250 11.37 4.76 -3.22
N LEU A 251 10.74 4.80 -2.04
CA LEU A 251 10.51 3.59 -1.24
C LEU A 251 9.53 2.64 -1.92
N GLY A 252 8.46 3.15 -2.54
CA GLY A 252 7.56 2.36 -3.39
C GLY A 252 8.30 1.71 -4.56
N ILE A 253 9.16 2.45 -5.26
CA ILE A 253 10.02 1.93 -6.34
C ILE A 253 10.95 0.82 -5.82
N LEU A 254 11.56 1.01 -4.65
CA LEU A 254 12.43 0.01 -4.02
C LEU A 254 11.68 -1.30 -3.74
N ILE A 255 10.51 -1.21 -3.10
CA ILE A 255 9.69 -2.39 -2.76
C ILE A 255 9.15 -3.07 -4.01
N GLY A 256 8.67 -2.30 -4.98
CA GLY A 256 8.27 -2.82 -6.29
C GLY A 256 9.42 -3.52 -7.02
N GLY A 257 10.65 -3.01 -6.89
CA GLY A 257 11.84 -3.59 -7.49
C GLY A 257 12.29 -4.89 -6.83
N ILE A 258 12.27 -4.95 -5.49
CA ILE A 258 12.54 -6.19 -4.74
C ILE A 258 11.50 -7.26 -5.11
N GLY A 259 10.22 -6.90 -5.14
CA GLY A 259 9.13 -7.79 -5.55
C GLY A 259 9.32 -8.31 -6.97
N ALA A 260 9.60 -7.42 -7.93
CA ALA A 260 9.83 -7.80 -9.33
C ALA A 260 11.02 -8.75 -9.49
N LEU A 261 12.14 -8.51 -8.79
CA LEU A 261 13.30 -9.41 -8.81
C LEU A 261 12.97 -10.76 -8.19
N PHE A 262 12.32 -10.76 -7.02
CA PHE A 262 11.90 -11.99 -6.35
C PHE A 262 11.05 -12.86 -7.28
N ILE A 263 10.04 -12.28 -7.92
CA ILE A 263 9.15 -12.95 -8.87
C ILE A 263 9.94 -13.44 -10.08
N HIS A 264 10.76 -12.59 -10.68
CA HIS A 264 11.51 -12.93 -11.89
C HIS A 264 12.46 -14.12 -11.66
N HIS A 265 13.10 -14.21 -10.49
CA HIS A 265 13.99 -15.34 -10.15
C HIS A 265 13.26 -16.57 -9.60
N LEU A 266 12.06 -16.43 -9.04
CA LEU A 266 11.29 -17.55 -8.45
C LEU A 266 10.36 -18.23 -9.47
N GLN A 267 9.68 -17.44 -10.30
CA GLN A 267 8.60 -17.88 -11.18
C GLN A 267 8.98 -19.03 -12.12
N PRO A 268 10.18 -19.08 -12.74
CA PRO A 268 10.56 -20.23 -13.58
C PRO A 268 10.57 -21.57 -12.85
N ARG A 269 10.84 -21.58 -11.53
CA ARG A 269 10.72 -22.78 -10.69
C ARG A 269 9.28 -23.16 -10.42
N MET A 270 8.42 -22.18 -10.14
CA MET A 270 6.99 -22.43 -9.90
C MET A 270 6.29 -23.01 -11.13
N ARG A 271 6.75 -22.64 -12.32
CA ARG A 271 6.24 -23.11 -13.61
C ARG A 271 6.80 -24.47 -14.05
N ASN A 272 7.80 -25.00 -13.33
CA ASN A 272 8.58 -26.18 -13.71
C ASN A 272 9.29 -26.07 -15.07
N ASP A 273 9.64 -24.85 -15.52
CA ASP A 273 10.28 -24.62 -16.83
C ASP A 273 11.65 -25.31 -16.94
N TYR A 274 12.28 -25.65 -15.80
CA TYR A 274 13.57 -26.34 -15.72
C TYR A 274 13.49 -27.73 -15.05
N GLY A 275 12.29 -28.29 -14.89
CA GLY A 275 12.00 -29.51 -14.10
C GLY A 275 11.23 -29.21 -12.81
N PRO A 276 11.01 -30.21 -11.93
CA PRO A 276 10.24 -30.01 -10.70
C PRO A 276 10.74 -28.84 -9.86
N MET A 277 9.85 -28.11 -9.18
CA MET A 277 10.14 -26.92 -8.37
C MET A 277 11.37 -27.05 -7.45
N PHE A 278 11.55 -28.23 -6.84
CA PHE A 278 12.64 -28.53 -5.89
C PHE A 278 13.84 -29.24 -6.53
N LYS A 279 13.91 -29.34 -7.86
CA LYS A 279 15.03 -29.96 -8.56
C LYS A 279 16.34 -29.23 -8.22
N GLY A 280 17.38 -30.01 -7.92
CA GLY A 280 18.70 -29.49 -7.56
C GLY A 280 18.77 -28.79 -6.20
N VAL A 281 17.75 -28.95 -5.34
CA VAL A 281 17.79 -28.56 -3.92
C VAL A 281 18.49 -29.67 -3.14
N THR A 282 19.66 -29.37 -2.57
CA THR A 282 20.44 -30.31 -1.73
C THR A 282 20.45 -29.82 -0.29
N GLN A 283 20.74 -30.71 0.67
CA GLN A 283 20.83 -30.33 2.08
C GLN A 283 21.82 -29.17 2.31
N ASP A 284 22.97 -29.17 1.63
CA ASP A 284 23.96 -28.09 1.72
C ASP A 284 23.49 -26.78 1.10
N LYS A 285 22.67 -26.83 0.06
CA LYS A 285 22.03 -25.63 -0.50
C LYS A 285 21.01 -25.09 0.48
N VAL A 286 20.15 -25.95 1.05
CA VAL A 286 19.18 -25.54 2.07
C VAL A 286 19.87 -24.91 3.28
N ARG A 287 20.92 -25.53 3.82
CA ARG A 287 21.70 -24.97 4.94
C ARG A 287 22.27 -23.59 4.62
N ARG A 288 22.84 -23.41 3.43
CA ARG A 288 23.38 -22.10 3.00
C ARG A 288 22.29 -21.05 2.83
N HIS A 289 21.15 -21.42 2.26
CA HIS A 289 20.00 -20.54 2.13
C HIS A 289 19.45 -20.11 3.50
N ILE A 290 19.18 -21.06 4.39
CA ILE A 290 18.73 -20.80 5.77
C ILE A 290 19.72 -19.89 6.50
N LEU A 291 21.03 -20.13 6.38
CA LEU A 291 22.04 -19.32 7.05
C LEU A 291 22.05 -17.87 6.53
N VAL A 292 22.16 -17.67 5.22
CA VAL A 292 22.33 -16.31 4.67
C VAL A 292 21.02 -15.53 4.72
N GLU A 293 19.92 -16.13 4.29
CA GLU A 293 18.59 -15.49 4.33
C GLU A 293 18.14 -15.28 5.78
N GLY A 294 18.47 -16.21 6.69
CA GLY A 294 18.24 -16.07 8.12
C GLY A 294 19.04 -14.93 8.75
N ILE A 295 20.32 -14.76 8.39
CA ILE A 295 21.12 -13.61 8.86
C ILE A 295 20.49 -12.29 8.40
N VAL A 296 20.11 -12.18 7.12
CA VAL A 296 19.47 -10.96 6.61
C VAL A 296 18.14 -10.72 7.34
N ALA A 297 17.31 -11.75 7.49
CA ALA A 297 16.04 -11.63 8.20
C ALA A 297 16.22 -11.23 9.67
N LEU A 298 17.23 -11.76 10.37
CA LEU A 298 17.55 -11.39 11.74
C LEU A 298 18.03 -9.93 11.84
N ILE A 299 18.82 -9.44 10.89
CA ILE A 299 19.24 -8.03 10.85
C ILE A 299 18.01 -7.13 10.67
N LEU A 300 17.13 -7.44 9.71
CA LEU A 300 15.90 -6.68 9.48
C LEU A 300 14.97 -6.73 10.70
N LEU A 301 14.79 -7.90 11.31
CA LEU A 301 14.01 -8.08 12.53
C LEU A 301 14.59 -7.26 13.70
N THR A 302 15.91 -7.25 13.84
CA THR A 302 16.59 -6.45 14.87
C THR A 302 16.33 -4.96 14.65
N MET A 303 16.39 -4.47 13.40
CA MET A 303 16.05 -3.07 13.10
C MET A 303 14.59 -2.75 13.41
N ILE A 304 13.66 -3.65 13.11
CA ILE A 304 12.24 -3.49 13.49
C ILE A 304 12.10 -3.38 15.01
N LEU A 305 12.70 -4.29 15.77
CA LEU A 305 12.60 -4.26 17.24
C LEU A 305 13.26 -3.00 17.84
N MET A 306 14.37 -2.53 17.26
CA MET A 306 14.98 -1.26 17.64
C MET A 306 14.05 -0.08 17.34
N ALA A 307 13.41 -0.05 16.16
CA ALA A 307 12.47 1.00 15.79
C ALA A 307 11.26 1.05 16.73
N VAL A 308 10.69 -0.12 17.08
CA VAL A 308 9.59 -0.23 18.06
C VAL A 308 10.03 0.28 19.43
N ASN A 309 11.22 -0.10 19.89
CA ASN A 309 11.71 0.34 21.20
C ASN A 309 11.92 1.86 21.28
N VAL A 310 12.44 2.48 20.21
CA VAL A 310 12.57 3.95 20.12
C VAL A 310 11.20 4.63 20.17
N GLN A 311 10.19 4.07 19.50
CA GLN A 311 8.86 4.66 19.45
C GLN A 311 8.10 4.49 20.79
N GLU A 312 8.25 3.34 21.43
CA GLU A 312 7.65 3.06 22.74
C GLU A 312 8.20 3.98 23.84
N GLU A 313 9.50 4.30 23.80
CA GLU A 313 10.12 5.24 24.75
C GLU A 313 9.61 6.69 24.62
N ASN A 314 9.11 7.08 23.45
CA ASN A 314 8.69 8.45 23.15
C ASN A 314 7.16 8.61 23.04
N LEU A 315 6.39 7.60 23.44
CA LEU A 315 4.93 7.58 23.28
C LEU A 315 4.23 8.80 23.93
N ASP A 316 4.66 9.16 25.14
CA ASP A 316 4.09 10.26 25.91
C ASP A 316 4.53 11.66 25.43
N GLU A 317 5.44 11.74 24.47
CA GLU A 317 5.90 13.00 23.87
C GLU A 317 5.42 13.16 22.43
N ARG A 318 4.73 12.16 21.89
CA ARG A 318 4.31 12.11 20.49
C ARG A 318 3.19 13.12 20.19
N VAL A 319 3.42 13.91 19.15
CA VAL A 319 2.37 14.64 18.43
C VAL A 319 1.78 13.70 17.37
N SER A 320 0.46 13.62 17.28
CA SER A 320 -0.24 12.81 16.27
C SER A 320 -0.69 13.66 15.08
N TYR A 321 -1.14 14.89 15.35
CA TYR A 321 -1.72 15.81 14.38
C TYR A 321 -1.19 17.22 14.61
N GLN A 322 -1.04 17.99 13.53
CA GLN A 322 -0.78 19.43 13.58
C GLN A 322 -1.84 20.15 12.76
N LEU A 323 -2.59 21.04 13.41
CA LEU A 323 -3.64 21.83 12.78
C LEU A 323 -3.22 23.30 12.73
N GLY A 324 -3.38 23.94 11.58
CA GLY A 324 -3.32 25.39 11.44
C GLY A 324 -4.64 26.07 11.84
N PRO A 325 -4.72 27.40 11.73
CA PRO A 325 -5.92 28.14 12.05
C PRO A 325 -7.12 27.67 11.23
N ASP A 326 -8.21 27.31 11.92
CA ASP A 326 -9.46 26.80 11.35
C ASP A 326 -9.35 25.47 10.59
N ASP A 327 -8.24 24.74 10.73
CA ASP A 327 -8.09 23.41 10.13
C ASP A 327 -8.97 22.37 10.85
N SER A 328 -9.38 21.34 10.10
CA SER A 328 -10.06 20.16 10.62
C SER A 328 -9.42 18.88 10.06
N THR A 329 -9.34 17.84 10.89
CA THR A 329 -8.88 16.51 10.50
C THR A 329 -9.76 15.41 11.11
N LEU A 330 -9.58 14.17 10.67
CA LEU A 330 -10.33 13.00 11.10
C LEU A 330 -9.39 11.87 11.52
N GLU A 331 -9.64 11.30 12.68
CA GLU A 331 -9.07 10.03 13.12
C GLU A 331 -10.11 8.91 12.95
N ILE A 332 -9.69 7.73 12.48
CA ILE A 332 -10.58 6.57 12.31
C ILE A 332 -10.43 5.59 13.45
N ILE A 333 -11.56 5.23 14.07
CA ILE A 333 -11.65 4.12 15.01
C ILE A 333 -12.20 2.89 14.27
N GLN A 334 -11.37 1.85 14.17
CA GLN A 334 -11.69 0.62 13.45
C GLN A 334 -12.75 -0.22 14.16
N LYS A 335 -13.38 -1.12 13.39
CA LYS A 335 -14.31 -2.13 13.89
C LYS A 335 -13.63 -3.08 14.88
N PHE A 336 -14.16 -3.18 16.09
CA PHE A 336 -13.78 -4.16 17.11
C PHE A 336 -14.90 -5.19 17.39
N SER A 337 -14.56 -6.25 18.11
CA SER A 337 -15.47 -7.37 18.39
C SER A 337 -16.51 -6.99 19.44
N ALA A 338 -17.63 -7.72 19.46
CA ALA A 338 -18.64 -7.49 20.49
C ALA A 338 -18.09 -7.84 21.89
N GLY A 339 -18.18 -6.90 22.83
CA GLY A 339 -17.65 -7.04 24.19
C GLY A 339 -16.25 -6.44 24.37
N GLU A 340 -15.58 -6.02 23.29
CA GLU A 340 -14.39 -5.16 23.33
C GLU A 340 -14.84 -3.69 23.34
N TYR A 341 -13.90 -2.79 23.66
CA TYR A 341 -14.07 -1.34 23.59
C TYR A 341 -12.74 -0.72 23.16
N VAL A 342 -12.79 0.52 22.66
CA VAL A 342 -11.60 1.31 22.36
C VAL A 342 -11.57 2.51 23.29
N LEU A 343 -10.47 2.67 24.01
CA LEU A 343 -10.21 3.87 24.80
C LEU A 343 -9.39 4.83 23.94
N SER A 344 -9.99 5.95 23.54
CA SER A 344 -9.31 6.99 22.78
C SER A 344 -9.00 8.17 23.70
N ASN A 345 -7.73 8.45 23.91
CA ASN A 345 -7.25 9.60 24.67
C ASN A 345 -6.76 10.68 23.72
N ILE A 346 -7.42 11.83 23.76
CA ILE A 346 -7.13 12.98 22.91
C ILE A 346 -6.60 14.09 23.82
N THR A 347 -5.31 14.40 23.69
CA THR A 347 -4.64 15.43 24.48
C THR A 347 -4.43 16.68 23.62
N ASN A 348 -4.91 17.81 24.11
CA ASN A 348 -4.55 19.14 23.59
C ASN A 348 -3.17 19.53 24.14
N LEU A 349 -2.16 19.64 23.27
CA LEU A 349 -0.79 20.00 23.63
C LEU A 349 -0.51 21.52 23.52
N ASN A 350 -1.51 22.31 23.11
CA ASN A 350 -1.43 23.76 23.03
C ASN A 350 -1.49 24.41 24.43
N GLN A 351 -0.95 25.62 24.55
CA GLN A 351 -0.88 26.36 25.81
C GLN A 351 -2.09 27.29 26.03
N VAL A 352 -2.77 27.69 24.96
CA VAL A 352 -3.79 28.75 24.99
C VAL A 352 -5.09 28.34 24.32
N GLY A 353 -5.01 27.80 23.09
CA GLY A 353 -6.19 27.52 22.27
C GLY A 353 -6.98 26.30 22.74
N ASP A 354 -8.29 26.37 22.58
CA ASP A 354 -9.20 25.25 22.81
C ASP A 354 -9.25 24.33 21.58
N LEU A 355 -9.39 23.03 21.82
CA LEU A 355 -9.54 22.02 20.78
C LEU A 355 -10.98 21.51 20.76
N GLU A 356 -11.61 21.46 19.59
CA GLU A 356 -12.93 20.84 19.44
C GLU A 356 -12.82 19.42 18.89
N VAL A 357 -13.63 18.52 19.44
CA VAL A 357 -13.66 17.10 19.09
C VAL A 357 -15.09 16.65 18.84
N VAL A 358 -15.33 15.94 17.75
CA VAL A 358 -16.63 15.33 17.43
C VAL A 358 -16.49 13.83 17.24
N VAL A 359 -17.31 13.04 17.93
CA VAL A 359 -17.40 11.60 17.69
C VAL A 359 -18.66 11.27 16.90
N ILE A 360 -18.51 10.61 15.75
CA ILE A 360 -19.63 10.30 14.85
C ILE A 360 -19.42 8.95 14.15
N MET A 361 -20.51 8.28 13.79
CA MET A 361 -20.42 7.12 12.90
C MET A 361 -20.05 7.57 11.47
N VAL A 362 -19.13 6.85 10.83
CA VAL A 362 -18.66 7.18 9.46
C VAL A 362 -19.80 7.35 8.45
N GLU A 363 -20.83 6.51 8.54
CA GLU A 363 -21.97 6.55 7.60
C GLU A 363 -22.83 7.80 7.78
N GLU A 364 -22.80 8.41 8.97
CA GLU A 364 -23.57 9.61 9.33
C GLU A 364 -22.82 10.91 9.02
N SER A 365 -21.50 10.86 8.77
CA SER A 365 -20.68 12.05 8.54
C SER A 365 -20.72 12.58 7.11
N ALA A 366 -21.22 11.79 6.15
CA ALA A 366 -21.19 12.13 4.72
C ALA A 366 -21.80 13.51 4.37
N PRO A 367 -22.93 13.95 4.98
CA PRO A 367 -23.51 15.27 4.70
C PRO A 367 -22.57 16.44 5.04
N ALA A 368 -21.66 16.27 5.99
CA ALA A 368 -20.70 17.29 6.41
C ALA A 368 -19.42 17.32 5.54
N MET A 369 -19.36 16.53 4.46
CA MET A 369 -18.17 16.39 3.62
C MET A 369 -18.48 16.51 2.12
N GLU A 370 -19.58 17.15 1.72
CA GLU A 370 -20.00 17.18 0.30
C GLU A 370 -19.11 18.04 -0.62
N SER A 371 -18.28 18.95 -0.09
CA SER A 371 -17.61 20.01 -0.87
C SER A 371 -16.08 19.89 -0.99
N GLY A 372 -15.47 18.74 -0.71
CA GLY A 372 -14.00 18.64 -0.67
C GLY A 372 -13.38 19.18 0.62
N SER A 373 -14.21 19.54 1.60
CA SER A 373 -13.81 20.04 2.93
C SER A 373 -14.76 19.53 4.01
N ILE A 374 -14.32 19.56 5.27
CA ILE A 374 -15.17 19.28 6.42
C ILE A 374 -15.97 20.55 6.77
N ASP A 375 -17.30 20.49 6.67
CA ASP A 375 -18.18 21.50 7.25
C ASP A 375 -18.28 21.23 8.76
N TRP A 376 -17.41 21.86 9.54
CA TRP A 376 -17.33 21.63 10.98
C TRP A 376 -18.61 22.00 11.73
N ALA A 377 -19.25 23.10 11.33
CA ALA A 377 -20.51 23.54 11.93
C ALA A 377 -21.60 22.48 11.73
N HIS A 378 -21.65 21.86 10.55
CA HIS A 378 -22.57 20.76 10.33
C HIS A 378 -22.16 19.47 11.05
N LEU A 379 -20.87 19.12 11.04
CA LEU A 379 -20.37 17.90 11.69
C LEU A 379 -20.63 17.89 13.19
N SER A 380 -20.44 19.03 13.85
CA SER A 380 -20.67 19.20 15.30
C SER A 380 -22.15 19.07 15.70
N GLU A 381 -23.09 19.33 14.79
CA GLU A 381 -24.52 19.08 15.01
C GLU A 381 -24.91 17.59 14.86
N LEU A 382 -24.14 16.83 14.07
CA LEU A 382 -24.42 15.43 13.76
C LEU A 382 -23.87 14.46 14.81
N GLY A 383 -22.72 14.78 15.40
CA GLY A 383 -22.00 13.90 16.34
C GLY A 383 -22.02 14.37 17.81
N GLU A 384 -21.34 13.61 18.67
CA GLU A 384 -21.09 14.01 20.06
C GLU A 384 -19.93 15.02 20.10
N HIS A 385 -20.24 16.29 20.36
CA HIS A 385 -19.28 17.39 20.41
C HIS A 385 -18.70 17.61 21.81
N HIS A 386 -17.40 17.80 21.88
CA HIS A 386 -16.62 18.05 23.08
C HIS A 386 -15.62 19.19 22.85
N THR A 387 -15.30 19.91 23.92
CA THR A 387 -14.21 20.88 23.95
C THR A 387 -13.12 20.39 24.89
N VAL A 388 -11.87 20.44 24.45
CA VAL A 388 -10.67 20.00 25.18
C VAL A 388 -9.78 21.20 25.39
N GLY A 389 -9.75 21.69 26.64
CA GLY A 389 -8.94 22.86 27.00
C GLY A 389 -7.43 22.60 26.94
N PRO A 390 -6.62 23.67 26.99
CA PRO A 390 -5.16 23.59 26.92
C PRO A 390 -4.56 22.63 27.94
N GLN A 391 -3.60 21.81 27.51
CA GLN A 391 -2.90 20.83 28.37
C GLN A 391 -3.83 19.81 29.06
N THR A 392 -5.06 19.64 28.57
CA THR A 392 -6.01 18.65 29.10
C THR A 392 -6.20 17.48 28.14
N THR A 393 -6.77 16.38 28.66
CA THR A 393 -7.04 15.17 27.89
C THR A 393 -8.51 14.81 28.00
N LEU A 394 -9.13 14.55 26.85
CA LEU A 394 -10.44 13.93 26.73
C LEU A 394 -10.26 12.42 26.56
N SER A 395 -10.89 11.65 27.45
CA SER A 395 -10.91 10.19 27.37
C SER A 395 -12.28 9.72 26.90
N LEU A 396 -12.32 9.17 25.69
CA LEU A 396 -13.52 8.62 25.06
C LEU A 396 -13.52 7.10 25.17
N ASN A 397 -14.63 6.55 25.64
CA ASN A 397 -14.82 5.10 25.72
C ASN A 397 -15.83 4.64 24.66
N ILE A 398 -15.31 4.18 23.53
CA ILE A 398 -16.11 3.78 22.37
C ILE A 398 -16.48 2.30 22.52
N THR A 399 -17.78 2.04 22.69
CA THR A 399 -18.31 0.69 23.00
C THR A 399 -19.18 0.10 21.90
N SER A 400 -19.47 0.86 20.83
CA SER A 400 -20.28 0.44 19.68
C SER A 400 -19.49 -0.50 18.76
N PRO A 401 -19.67 -1.83 18.81
CA PRO A 401 -18.82 -2.76 18.08
C PRO A 401 -19.24 -2.83 16.61
N LYS A 402 -18.35 -3.33 15.75
CA LYS A 402 -18.60 -3.61 14.32
C LYS A 402 -18.97 -2.42 13.44
N ILE A 403 -18.84 -1.18 13.93
CA ILE A 403 -19.06 0.05 13.16
C ILE A 403 -17.76 0.88 13.22
N PHE A 404 -17.45 1.63 12.15
CA PHE A 404 -16.34 2.58 12.15
C PHE A 404 -16.83 3.92 12.72
N HIS A 405 -15.98 4.57 13.51
CA HIS A 405 -16.26 5.91 14.02
C HIS A 405 -15.20 6.87 13.50
N TYR A 406 -15.62 8.10 13.22
CA TYR A 406 -14.71 9.22 13.10
C TYR A 406 -14.61 9.95 14.43
N VAL A 407 -13.39 10.31 14.77
CA VAL A 407 -13.07 11.34 15.75
C VAL A 407 -12.61 12.55 14.94
N GLY A 408 -13.52 13.48 14.68
CA GLY A 408 -13.21 14.77 14.08
C GLY A 408 -12.49 15.65 15.09
N ILE A 409 -11.47 16.36 14.63
CA ILE A 409 -10.62 17.23 15.43
C ILE A 409 -10.53 18.57 14.71
N HIS A 410 -10.83 19.67 15.40
CA HIS A 410 -10.80 21.01 14.82
C HIS A 410 -10.16 22.01 15.77
N TYR A 411 -9.43 22.93 15.17
CA TYR A 411 -8.86 24.05 15.87
C TYR A 411 -9.58 25.35 15.49
N ALA A 412 -10.53 25.76 16.32
CA ALA A 412 -11.16 27.07 16.22
C ALA A 412 -10.16 28.12 16.72
N TYR A 413 -9.56 28.87 15.80
CA TYR A 413 -8.47 29.78 16.13
C TYR A 413 -9.01 31.13 16.64
N ASP A 414 -8.53 31.56 17.81
CA ASP A 414 -8.77 32.90 18.33
C ASP A 414 -7.52 33.79 18.24
N GLU A 415 -7.72 35.10 18.05
CA GLU A 415 -6.63 36.09 18.05
C GLU A 415 -5.88 36.08 19.40
N GLY A 416 -4.66 35.53 19.38
CA GLY A 416 -3.83 35.39 20.58
C GLY A 416 -3.37 33.95 20.84
N ASP A 417 -3.95 32.98 20.14
CA ASP A 417 -3.54 31.59 20.24
C ASP A 417 -2.27 31.30 19.43
N ASP A 418 -1.63 30.16 19.72
CA ASP A 418 -0.51 29.67 18.95
C ASP A 418 -0.95 29.34 17.51
N ALA A 419 -0.09 29.60 16.53
CA ALA A 419 -0.44 29.40 15.12
C ALA A 419 -0.65 27.92 14.73
N ILE A 420 -0.20 26.98 15.57
CA ILE A 420 -0.30 25.54 15.34
C ILE A 420 -0.86 24.88 16.60
N MET A 421 -1.87 24.06 16.40
CA MET A 421 -2.45 23.18 17.42
C MET A 421 -1.86 21.78 17.26
N GLU A 422 -1.01 21.41 18.21
CA GLU A 422 -0.49 20.04 18.31
C GLU A 422 -1.46 19.19 19.13
N VAL A 423 -1.87 18.06 18.56
CA VAL A 423 -2.81 17.14 19.20
C VAL A 423 -2.17 15.76 19.26
N ARG A 424 -2.30 15.10 20.42
CA ARG A 424 -1.92 13.71 20.58
C ARG A 424 -3.16 12.85 20.72
N VAL A 425 -3.23 11.80 19.91
CA VAL A 425 -4.31 10.81 19.92
C VAL A 425 -3.72 9.44 20.17
N ILE A 426 -4.21 8.76 21.21
CA ILE A 426 -3.82 7.39 21.56
C ILE A 426 -5.09 6.54 21.62
N ASN A 427 -5.20 5.58 20.69
CA ASN A 427 -6.28 4.61 20.67
C ASN A 427 -5.80 3.28 21.24
N ASP A 428 -6.34 2.88 22.39
CA ASP A 428 -6.06 1.60 23.02
C ASP A 428 -7.17 0.59 22.72
N TYR A 429 -6.83 -0.44 21.95
CA TYR A 429 -7.70 -1.56 21.61
C TYR A 429 -7.59 -2.73 22.61
N GLY A 430 -6.77 -2.61 23.65
CA GLY A 430 -6.67 -3.56 24.77
C GLY A 430 -5.81 -4.81 24.54
N ASP A 431 -5.35 -5.06 23.31
CA ASP A 431 -4.63 -6.28 22.93
C ASP A 431 -3.22 -5.99 22.41
N ASP A 432 -2.20 -6.66 22.98
CA ASP A 432 -0.84 -6.66 22.41
C ASP A 432 -0.78 -7.55 21.15
N LYS A 433 -0.58 -6.90 20.00
CA LYS A 433 -0.49 -7.55 18.68
C LYS A 433 0.94 -7.72 18.16
N LEU A 434 1.97 -7.34 18.92
CA LEU A 434 3.36 -7.29 18.43
C LEU A 434 3.82 -8.64 17.87
N GLY A 435 3.59 -9.74 18.60
CA GLY A 435 3.96 -11.07 18.15
C GLY A 435 3.29 -11.48 16.82
N GLN A 436 2.03 -11.11 16.63
CA GLN A 436 1.28 -11.39 15.39
C GLN A 436 1.82 -10.55 14.23
N ALA A 437 2.10 -9.27 14.46
CA ALA A 437 2.69 -8.36 13.49
C ALA A 437 4.09 -8.84 13.03
N LEU A 438 4.92 -9.30 13.96
CA LEU A 438 6.25 -9.86 13.65
C LEU A 438 6.14 -11.13 12.81
N LEU A 439 5.23 -12.05 13.17
CA LEU A 439 4.99 -13.28 12.40
C LEU A 439 4.50 -12.98 10.98
N LEU A 440 3.57 -12.03 10.83
CA LEU A 440 3.03 -11.63 9.52
C LEU A 440 4.08 -10.98 8.62
N SER A 441 5.13 -10.40 9.22
CA SER A 441 6.22 -9.73 8.52
C SER A 441 7.35 -10.67 8.07
N LEU A 442 7.47 -11.88 8.64
CA LEU A 442 8.53 -12.84 8.30
C LEU A 442 8.66 -13.13 6.78
N PRO A 443 7.56 -13.28 6.01
CA PRO A 443 7.66 -13.48 4.56
C PRO A 443 8.37 -12.33 3.86
N SER A 444 8.11 -11.08 4.24
CA SER A 444 8.80 -9.90 3.67
C SER A 444 10.31 -9.95 3.93
N LEU A 445 10.70 -10.26 5.17
CA LEU A 445 12.10 -10.31 5.56
C LEU A 445 12.84 -11.42 4.81
N TRP A 446 12.22 -12.60 4.69
CA TRP A 446 12.76 -13.73 3.93
C TRP A 446 12.89 -13.41 2.44
N MET A 447 11.85 -12.82 1.82
CA MET A 447 11.89 -12.46 0.40
C MET A 447 13.01 -11.46 0.11
N THR A 448 13.21 -10.48 0.99
CA THR A 448 14.32 -9.52 0.89
C THR A 448 15.66 -10.24 0.98
N GLY A 449 15.83 -11.14 1.96
CA GLY A 449 17.02 -11.99 2.09
C GLY A 449 17.29 -12.85 0.85
N PHE A 450 16.23 -13.44 0.28
CA PHE A 450 16.32 -14.24 -0.94
C PHE A 450 16.85 -13.42 -2.11
N VAL A 451 16.31 -12.22 -2.35
CA VAL A 451 16.74 -11.34 -3.45
C VAL A 451 18.20 -10.93 -3.27
N VAL A 452 18.58 -10.45 -2.07
CA VAL A 452 19.97 -10.06 -1.77
C VAL A 452 20.92 -11.24 -2.02
N TYR A 453 20.59 -12.42 -1.51
CA TYR A 453 21.44 -13.60 -1.69
C TYR A 453 21.49 -14.08 -3.14
N ARG A 454 20.37 -14.00 -3.87
CA ARG A 454 20.28 -14.35 -5.29
C ARG A 454 21.18 -13.44 -6.14
N LEU A 455 21.11 -12.13 -5.94
CA LEU A 455 21.95 -11.16 -6.65
C LEU A 455 23.43 -11.34 -6.33
N TYR A 456 23.77 -11.58 -5.06
CA TYR A 456 25.13 -11.90 -4.64
C TYR A 456 25.68 -13.13 -5.38
N ARG A 457 24.90 -14.22 -5.44
CA ARG A 457 25.31 -15.43 -6.16
C ARG A 457 25.48 -15.20 -7.66
N LEU A 458 24.57 -14.49 -8.30
CA LEU A 458 24.70 -14.15 -9.73
C LEU A 458 25.99 -13.37 -10.01
N LYS A 459 26.28 -12.35 -9.20
CA LYS A 459 27.49 -11.55 -9.32
C LYS A 459 28.76 -12.39 -9.10
N LYS A 460 28.75 -13.28 -8.09
CA LYS A 460 29.88 -14.18 -7.79
C LYS A 460 30.20 -15.11 -8.96
N GLU A 461 29.17 -15.55 -9.69
CA GLU A 461 29.29 -16.43 -10.85
C GLU A 461 29.50 -15.69 -12.19
N GLY A 462 29.67 -14.35 -12.15
CA GLY A 462 29.84 -13.53 -13.36
C GLY A 462 28.60 -13.50 -14.27
N ARG A 463 27.41 -13.81 -13.74
CA ARG A 463 26.14 -13.85 -14.49
C ARG A 463 25.42 -12.51 -14.41
N SER A 464 24.56 -12.25 -15.40
CA SER A 464 23.72 -11.05 -15.38
C SER A 464 22.73 -11.08 -14.22
N LEU A 465 22.44 -9.92 -13.62
CA LEU A 465 21.47 -9.82 -12.51
C LEU A 465 20.04 -10.20 -12.93
N ILE A 466 19.73 -10.09 -14.22
CA ILE A 466 18.42 -10.44 -14.78
C ILE A 466 18.29 -11.93 -15.10
N ASP A 467 19.35 -12.74 -14.91
CA ASP A 467 19.31 -14.17 -15.21
C ASP A 467 18.40 -14.92 -14.22
N SER A 468 17.26 -15.39 -14.73
CA SER A 468 16.23 -16.13 -14.02
C SER A 468 16.52 -17.63 -13.88
N THR A 469 17.56 -18.14 -14.55
CA THR A 469 17.85 -19.58 -14.57
C THR A 469 18.13 -20.13 -13.17
N PRO A 470 17.53 -21.26 -12.78
CA PRO A 470 17.81 -21.89 -11.50
C PRO A 470 19.29 -22.22 -11.32
N SER A 471 19.79 -22.08 -10.10
CA SER A 471 21.24 -22.21 -9.82
C SER A 471 21.85 -23.60 -9.99
N TYR A 472 21.04 -24.63 -10.26
CA TYR A 472 21.54 -25.97 -10.61
C TYR A 472 21.78 -26.15 -12.12
N VAL A 473 21.44 -25.15 -12.93
CA VAL A 473 21.68 -25.13 -14.38
C VAL A 473 22.93 -24.30 -14.69
N TRP A 474 23.62 -23.79 -13.67
CA TRP A 474 24.79 -22.95 -13.85
C TRP A 474 26.03 -23.81 -14.14
N ALA A 475 26.92 -23.36 -15.03
CA ALA A 475 28.10 -24.15 -15.41
C ALA A 475 29.01 -24.51 -14.21
N SER A 476 28.96 -23.72 -13.13
CA SER A 476 29.68 -23.95 -11.87
C SER A 476 28.98 -24.90 -10.90
N SER A 477 27.72 -25.31 -11.17
CA SER A 477 27.10 -26.38 -10.40
C SER A 477 27.64 -27.72 -10.89
N THR A 478 28.83 -28.09 -10.42
CA THR A 478 29.32 -29.46 -10.47
C THR A 478 28.42 -30.34 -9.61
N ASP A 479 27.31 -30.81 -10.17
CA ASP A 479 26.92 -32.21 -10.17
C ASP A 479 25.71 -32.41 -11.10
N HIS A 480 25.97 -33.03 -12.25
CA HIS A 480 24.95 -33.56 -13.16
C HIS A 480 24.64 -35.03 -12.87
N SER A 481 25.07 -35.56 -11.72
CA SER A 481 24.65 -36.86 -11.19
C SER A 481 23.90 -36.58 -9.88
N GLU A 482 22.62 -36.88 -9.73
CA GLU A 482 22.02 -38.21 -9.82
C GLU A 482 20.71 -38.17 -10.64
N GLU A 483 20.69 -38.95 -11.73
CA GLU A 483 19.46 -39.47 -12.32
C GLU A 483 18.87 -40.53 -11.37
N ALA A 484 17.71 -40.25 -10.77
CA ALA A 484 16.64 -41.21 -10.44
C ALA A 484 15.39 -40.45 -9.99
#